data_AF-X1BQI9-F1
#
_entry.id   AF-X1BQI9-F1
#
_cell.length_a   1.000
_cell.length_b   1.000
_cell.length_c   1.000
_cell.angle_alpha   90.00
_cell.angle_beta   90.00
_cell.angle_gamma   90.00
#
_symmetry.space_group_name_H-M   'P 1'
#
loop_
_entity.id
_entity.type
_entity.pdbx_description
1 polymer ?
#
loop_
_entity_poly.entity_id
_entity_poly.type
_entity_poly.pdbx_seq_one_letter_code
_entity_poly.pdbx_strand_id
1 'polypeptide(L)'
;DTFLFFGFLVLRLDRNLLHTLHTRAINVNTASSAYARDLIRTNLERENNQEEVKQLWRTLTNRQRQVSFLIFQGLTYQEIGDKLYLSRRTIRGYARDLMKLFGVRGKLNLRAVLALLPEEYLNIRVDVDSLT
;
A
#
# COMPACT_ATOMS: atom_id res chain seq x y z
N ASP A 1 -15.79 -16.10 -31.39
CA ASP A 1 -14.72 -16.27 -30.38
C ASP A 1 -13.46 -15.58 -30.85
N THR A 2 -12.84 -14.72 -30.04
CA THR A 2 -11.66 -13.93 -30.44
C THR A 2 -10.53 -14.17 -29.45
N PHE A 3 -9.42 -14.72 -29.94
CA PHE A 3 -8.25 -15.12 -29.15
C PHE A 3 -7.12 -14.09 -29.34
N LEU A 4 -6.55 -13.57 -28.26
CA LEU A 4 -5.31 -12.78 -28.29
C LEU A 4 -4.14 -13.68 -27.88
N PHE A 5 -3.17 -13.86 -28.78
CA PHE A 5 -2.01 -14.72 -28.56
C PHE A 5 -0.92 -13.99 -27.76
N PHE A 6 -0.78 -14.37 -26.49
CA PHE A 6 0.38 -14.06 -25.67
C PHE A 6 1.34 -15.24 -25.66
N GLY A 7 2.16 -15.42 -26.69
CA GLY A 7 3.34 -16.32 -26.71
C GLY A 7 3.38 -17.52 -25.73
N PHE A 8 2.28 -18.31 -25.60
CA PHE A 8 2.03 -19.42 -24.66
C PHE A 8 1.12 -19.18 -23.40
N LEU A 9 0.22 -18.20 -23.38
CA LEU A 9 -0.91 -18.15 -22.42
C LEU A 9 -2.19 -17.64 -23.09
N VAL A 10 -3.22 -18.48 -23.18
CA VAL A 10 -4.55 -18.09 -23.68
C VAL A 10 -5.45 -17.79 -22.48
N LEU A 11 -5.56 -16.50 -22.13
CA LEU A 11 -6.59 -16.05 -21.20
C LEU A 11 -7.86 -15.76 -22.01
N ARG A 12 -8.95 -16.48 -21.72
CA ARG A 12 -10.26 -16.19 -22.30
C ARG A 12 -10.83 -14.94 -21.65
N LEU A 13 -10.56 -13.79 -22.26
CA LEU A 13 -11.10 -12.51 -21.86
C LEU A 13 -12.52 -12.36 -22.42
N ASP A 14 -13.45 -11.87 -21.62
CA ASP A 14 -14.77 -11.53 -22.14
C ASP A 14 -14.73 -10.31 -23.08
N ARG A 15 -15.83 -10.09 -23.80
CA ARG A 15 -15.93 -9.03 -24.82
C ARG A 15 -15.79 -7.63 -24.24
N ASN A 16 -16.28 -7.39 -23.02
CA ASN A 16 -16.22 -6.07 -22.37
C ASN A 16 -14.80 -5.73 -21.97
N LEU A 17 -14.07 -6.71 -21.46
CA LEU A 17 -12.68 -6.58 -21.06
C LEU A 17 -11.76 -6.36 -22.26
N LEU A 18 -11.98 -7.09 -23.37
CA LEU A 18 -11.26 -6.87 -24.63
C LEU A 18 -11.48 -5.45 -25.18
N HIS A 19 -12.73 -4.98 -25.19
CA HIS A 19 -13.04 -3.62 -25.64
C HIS A 19 -12.34 -2.58 -24.75
N THR A 20 -12.40 -2.75 -23.43
CA THR A 20 -11.76 -1.84 -22.48
C THR A 20 -10.25 -1.79 -22.66
N LEU A 21 -9.59 -2.94 -22.80
CA LEU A 21 -8.15 -3.02 -23.07
C LEU A 21 -7.79 -2.35 -24.39
N HIS A 22 -8.59 -2.54 -25.43
CA HIS A 22 -8.37 -1.93 -26.73
C HIS A 22 -8.50 -0.41 -26.70
N THR A 23 -9.60 0.11 -26.15
CA THR A 23 -9.82 1.55 -26.01
C THR A 23 -8.72 2.21 -25.18
N ARG A 24 -8.32 1.59 -24.06
CA ARG A 24 -7.24 2.12 -23.21
C ARG A 24 -5.88 2.05 -23.89
N ALA A 25 -5.58 0.97 -24.60
CA ALA A 25 -4.33 0.81 -25.33
C ALA A 25 -4.17 1.84 -26.45
N ILE A 26 -5.24 2.15 -27.20
CA ILE A 26 -5.24 3.23 -28.20
C ILE A 26 -4.93 4.58 -27.55
N ASN A 27 -5.56 4.89 -26.41
CA ASN A 27 -5.34 6.16 -25.72
C ASN A 27 -3.89 6.34 -25.23
N VAL A 28 -3.18 5.24 -24.99
CA VAL A 28 -1.77 5.23 -24.56
C VAL A 28 -0.83 4.91 -25.75
N ASN A 29 -1.35 4.91 -26.98
CA ASN A 29 -0.62 4.62 -28.23
C ASN A 29 0.21 3.33 -28.17
N THR A 30 -0.40 2.25 -27.69
CA THR A 30 0.25 0.94 -27.54
C THR A 30 -0.66 -0.19 -28.02
N ALA A 31 -0.09 -1.36 -28.30
CA ALA A 31 -0.87 -2.54 -28.66
C ALA A 31 -1.63 -3.06 -27.44
N SER A 32 -2.88 -3.54 -27.63
CA SER A 32 -3.69 -4.07 -26.52
C SER A 32 -3.01 -5.19 -25.74
N SER A 33 -2.22 -6.02 -26.42
CA SER A 33 -1.44 -7.07 -25.76
C SER A 33 -0.27 -6.51 -24.94
N ALA A 34 0.43 -5.49 -25.43
CA ALA A 34 1.48 -4.81 -24.67
C ALA A 34 0.90 -4.11 -23.42
N TYR A 35 -0.22 -3.40 -23.59
CA TYR A 35 -0.94 -2.76 -22.48
C TYR A 35 -1.40 -3.76 -21.42
N ALA A 36 -2.02 -4.87 -21.83
CA ALA A 36 -2.48 -5.89 -20.89
C ALA A 36 -1.31 -6.56 -20.13
N ARG A 37 -0.17 -6.82 -20.79
CA ARG A 37 1.04 -7.31 -20.12
C ARG A 37 1.55 -6.32 -19.07
N ASP A 38 1.66 -5.05 -19.44
CA ASP A 38 2.14 -4.00 -18.56
C ASP A 38 1.20 -3.79 -17.36
N LEU A 39 -0.11 -3.82 -17.61
CA LEU A 39 -1.12 -3.75 -16.57
C LEU A 39 -1.02 -4.93 -15.61
N ILE A 40 -0.92 -6.17 -16.11
CA ILE A 40 -0.75 -7.36 -15.26
C ILE A 40 0.53 -7.24 -14.44
N ARG A 41 1.65 -6.90 -15.08
CA ARG A 41 2.94 -6.73 -14.39
C ARG A 41 2.85 -5.68 -13.29
N THR A 42 2.31 -4.51 -13.59
CA THR A 42 2.17 -3.41 -12.63
C THR A 42 1.27 -3.80 -11.46
N ASN A 43 0.16 -4.52 -11.70
CA ASN A 43 -0.70 -4.98 -10.62
C ASN A 43 -0.04 -6.05 -9.76
N LEU A 44 0.67 -7.01 -10.34
CA LEU A 44 1.44 -8.00 -9.58
C LEU A 44 2.52 -7.35 -8.72
N GLU A 45 3.25 -6.37 -9.26
CA GLU A 45 4.24 -5.59 -8.49
C GLU A 45 3.57 -4.83 -7.33
N ARG A 46 2.39 -4.24 -7.55
CA ARG A 46 1.61 -3.59 -6.49
C ARG A 46 1.16 -4.59 -5.42
N GLU A 47 0.59 -5.73 -5.81
CA GLU A 47 0.15 -6.77 -4.87
C GLU A 47 1.30 -7.26 -4.00
N ASN A 48 2.45 -7.56 -4.61
CA ASN A 48 3.65 -7.97 -3.87
C ASN A 48 4.11 -6.92 -2.86
N ASN A 49 4.17 -5.64 -3.28
CA ASN A 49 4.55 -4.54 -2.39
C ASN A 49 3.53 -4.37 -1.25
N GLN A 50 2.24 -4.49 -1.53
CA GLN A 50 1.19 -4.41 -0.51
C GLN A 50 1.31 -5.55 0.50
N GLU A 51 1.56 -6.78 0.05
CA GLU A 51 1.75 -7.93 0.94
C GLU A 51 2.98 -7.76 1.83
N GLU A 52 4.11 -7.27 1.31
CA GLU A 52 5.29 -6.98 2.12
C GLU A 52 4.97 -5.98 3.25
N VAL A 53 4.28 -4.89 2.92
CA VAL A 53 3.88 -3.87 3.91
C VAL A 53 2.89 -4.44 4.93
N LYS A 54 1.94 -5.29 4.53
CA LYS A 54 1.02 -5.99 5.44
C LYS A 54 1.77 -6.90 6.41
N GLN A 55 2.77 -7.65 5.93
CA GLN A 55 3.57 -8.52 6.80
C GLN A 55 4.35 -7.70 7.83
N LEU A 56 5.01 -6.63 7.41
CA LEU A 56 5.70 -5.73 8.33
C LEU A 56 4.72 -5.10 9.34
N TRP A 57 3.53 -4.68 8.88
CA TRP A 57 2.50 -4.12 9.77
C TRP A 57 2.08 -5.09 10.88
N ARG A 58 1.91 -6.39 10.56
CA ARG A 58 1.54 -7.41 11.55
C ARG A 58 2.58 -7.60 12.65
N THR A 59 3.85 -7.28 12.37
CA THR A 59 4.93 -7.34 13.38
C THR A 59 4.95 -6.14 14.32
N LEU A 60 4.20 -5.08 14.02
CA LEU A 60 4.14 -3.89 14.87
C LEU A 60 3.46 -4.19 16.20
N THR A 61 4.09 -3.73 17.27
CA THR A 61 3.44 -3.59 18.58
C THR A 61 2.26 -2.63 18.49
N ASN A 62 1.29 -2.76 19.41
CA ASN A 62 0.12 -1.89 19.46
C ASN A 62 0.51 -0.40 19.49
N ARG A 63 1.55 -0.05 20.25
CA ARG A 63 2.04 1.33 20.34
C ARG A 63 2.65 1.80 19.01
N GLN A 64 3.39 0.95 18.32
CA GLN A 64 3.92 1.27 16.99
C GLN A 64 2.83 1.45 15.94
N ARG A 65 1.75 0.64 15.97
CA ARG A 65 0.58 0.83 15.09
C ARG A 65 -0.05 2.20 15.34
N GLN A 66 -0.33 2.54 16.61
CA GLN A 66 -0.88 3.84 16.99
C GLN A 66 -0.03 5.01 16.45
N VAL A 67 1.29 4.97 16.64
CA VAL A 67 2.19 6.01 16.12
C VAL A 67 2.18 6.04 14.59
N SER A 68 2.20 4.88 13.92
CA SER A 68 2.17 4.78 12.45
C SER A 68 0.92 5.41 11.86
N PHE A 69 -0.25 5.12 12.44
CA PHE A 69 -1.52 5.71 12.02
C PHE A 69 -1.53 7.22 12.20
N LEU A 70 -1.09 7.74 13.35
CA LEU A 70 -1.06 9.19 13.54
C LEU A 70 -0.06 9.89 12.60
N ILE A 71 1.06 9.24 12.25
CA ILE A 71 1.96 9.70 11.19
C ILE A 71 1.26 9.70 9.82
N PHE A 72 0.52 8.65 9.49
CA PHE A 72 -0.24 8.53 8.25
C PHE A 72 -1.30 9.64 8.12
N GLN A 73 -1.99 9.96 9.22
CA GLN A 73 -2.93 11.08 9.34
C GLN A 73 -2.26 12.46 9.23
N GLY A 74 -0.93 12.51 9.17
CA GLY A 74 -0.16 13.74 8.94
C GLY A 74 0.32 14.45 10.19
N LEU A 75 -0.06 14.01 11.41
CA LEU A 75 0.25 14.71 12.65
C LEU A 75 1.76 14.86 12.90
N THR A 76 2.15 16.01 13.43
CA THR A 76 3.52 16.30 13.86
C THR A 76 3.92 15.44 15.07
N TYR A 77 5.22 15.26 15.28
CA TYR A 77 5.70 14.50 16.46
C TYR A 77 5.31 15.12 17.79
N GLN A 78 4.98 16.42 17.82
CA GLN A 78 4.47 17.07 19.02
C GLN A 78 3.02 16.65 19.26
N GLU A 79 2.13 16.84 18.26
CA GLU A 79 0.71 16.47 18.38
C GLU A 79 0.50 14.98 18.68
N ILE A 80 1.34 14.11 18.11
CA ILE A 80 1.34 12.67 18.43
C ILE A 80 1.73 12.44 19.88
N GLY A 81 2.75 13.14 20.37
CA GLY A 81 3.19 13.06 21.75
C GLY A 81 2.07 13.48 22.70
N ASP A 82 1.43 14.61 22.40
CA ASP A 82 0.32 15.13 23.19
C ASP A 82 -0.87 14.14 23.21
N LYS A 83 -1.23 13.55 22.06
CA LYS A 83 -2.32 12.55 21.97
C LYS A 83 -2.03 11.24 22.71
N LEU A 84 -0.77 10.81 22.74
CA LEU A 84 -0.38 9.53 23.35
C LEU A 84 0.19 9.70 24.77
N TYR A 85 0.20 10.92 25.31
CA TYR A 85 0.84 11.26 26.60
C TYR A 85 2.32 10.85 26.65
N LEU A 86 3.05 11.11 25.56
CA LEU A 86 4.47 10.78 25.40
C LEU A 86 5.29 12.01 25.00
N SER A 87 6.58 12.02 25.36
CA SER A 87 7.47 13.09 24.91
C SER A 87 7.67 13.07 23.39
N ARG A 88 7.86 14.24 22.77
CA ARG A 88 8.26 14.37 21.37
C ARG A 88 9.51 13.54 21.03
N ARG A 89 10.44 13.40 21.98
CA ARG A 89 11.65 12.58 21.83
C ARG A 89 11.31 11.10 21.72
N THR A 90 10.38 10.61 22.52
CA THR A 90 9.88 9.23 22.46
C THR A 90 9.22 8.96 21.11
N ILE A 91 8.38 9.89 20.62
CA ILE A 91 7.76 9.77 19.29
C ILE A 91 8.80 9.74 18.17
N ARG A 92 9.85 10.57 18.24
CA ARG A 92 10.98 10.48 17.29
C ARG A 92 11.66 9.11 17.31
N GLY A 93 11.78 8.50 18.49
CA GLY A 93 12.27 7.13 18.66
C GLY A 93 11.40 6.13 17.89
N TYR A 94 10.09 6.12 18.16
CA TYR A 94 9.14 5.27 17.42
C TYR A 94 9.20 5.52 15.91
N ALA A 95 9.19 6.77 15.46
CA ALA A 95 9.26 7.10 14.03
C ALA A 95 10.55 6.58 13.38
N ARG A 96 11.69 6.66 14.07
CA ARG A 96 12.96 6.10 13.59
C ARG A 96 12.90 4.58 13.46
N ASP A 97 12.35 3.92 14.46
CA ASP A 97 12.31 2.45 14.47
C ASP A 97 11.31 1.93 13.42
N LEU A 98 10.19 2.64 13.21
CA LEU A 98 9.27 2.42 12.08
C LEU A 98 9.95 2.63 10.73
N MET A 99 10.67 3.74 10.54
CA MET A 99 11.40 4.00 9.29
C MET A 99 12.41 2.89 8.98
N LYS A 100 13.10 2.36 10.00
CA LYS A 100 14.00 1.22 9.85
C LYS A 100 13.24 -0.06 9.46
N LEU A 101 12.14 -0.35 10.12
CA LEU A 101 11.34 -1.55 9.86
C LEU A 101 10.77 -1.55 8.43
N PHE A 102 10.26 -0.41 7.96
CA PHE A 102 9.73 -0.26 6.61
C PHE A 102 10.79 0.07 5.55
N GLY A 103 12.09 0.10 5.91
CA GLY A 103 13.18 0.34 4.96
C GLY A 103 13.18 1.74 4.32
N VAL A 104 12.51 2.72 4.91
CA VAL A 104 12.33 4.07 4.34
C VAL A 104 13.15 5.13 5.05
N ARG A 105 13.40 6.23 4.35
CA ARG A 105 14.06 7.42 4.91
C ARG A 105 13.10 8.59 4.96
N GLY A 106 12.76 9.03 6.16
CA GLY A 106 11.93 10.21 6.38
C GLY A 106 10.44 9.92 6.55
N LYS A 107 9.75 10.83 7.24
CA LYS A 107 8.33 10.73 7.59
C LYS A 107 7.42 10.65 6.35
N LEU A 108 7.74 11.38 5.28
CA LEU A 108 6.94 11.39 4.06
C LEU A 108 6.97 10.04 3.34
N ASN A 109 8.15 9.42 3.23
CA ASN A 109 8.29 8.09 2.64
C ASN A 109 7.60 7.02 3.49
N LEU A 110 7.69 7.14 4.83
CA LEU A 110 6.92 6.28 5.73
C LEU A 110 5.41 6.42 5.49
N ARG A 111 4.90 7.65 5.35
CA ARG A 111 3.48 7.89 5.04
C ARG A 111 3.09 7.31 3.67
N ALA A 112 3.95 7.42 2.66
CA ALA A 112 3.70 6.86 1.33
C ALA A 112 3.62 5.33 1.36
N VAL A 113 4.53 4.67 2.08
CA VAL A 113 4.50 3.20 2.25
C VAL A 113 3.26 2.76 3.02
N LEU A 114 2.88 3.48 4.08
CA LEU A 114 1.66 3.18 4.84
C LEU A 114 0.37 3.36 4.00
N ALA A 115 0.39 4.19 2.95
CA ALA A 115 -0.72 4.34 2.04
C ALA A 115 -0.94 3.12 1.11
N LEU A 116 0.00 2.17 1.07
CA LEU A 116 -0.17 0.90 0.38
C LEU A 116 -1.04 -0.07 1.17
N LEU A 117 -1.23 0.16 2.48
CA LEU A 117 -2.10 -0.68 3.29
C LEU A 117 -3.56 -0.49 2.89
N PRO A 118 -4.35 -1.59 2.83
CA PRO A 118 -5.79 -1.49 2.72
C PRO A 118 -6.41 -0.72 3.90
N GLU A 119 -7.59 -0.13 3.68
CA GLU A 119 -8.25 0.72 4.67
C GLU A 119 -8.52 0.01 6.01
N GLU A 120 -8.75 -1.30 5.99
CA GLU A 120 -9.01 -2.09 7.19
C GLU A 120 -7.83 -2.11 8.17
N TYR A 121 -6.59 -1.95 7.69
CA TYR A 121 -5.39 -1.89 8.52
C TYR A 121 -5.19 -0.53 9.18
N LEU A 122 -5.76 0.52 8.58
CA LEU A 122 -5.66 1.89 9.07
C LEU A 122 -6.79 2.23 10.04
N ASN A 123 -7.78 1.36 10.24
CA ASN A 123 -8.84 1.58 11.21
C ASN A 123 -8.43 1.13 12.62
N ILE A 124 -7.48 1.84 13.24
CA ILE A 124 -6.94 1.48 14.56
C ILE A 124 -8.02 1.45 15.66
N ARG A 125 -9.19 2.07 15.46
CA ARG A 125 -10.33 1.94 16.40
C ARG A 125 -10.70 0.47 16.65
N VAL A 126 -10.62 -0.39 15.63
CA VAL A 126 -10.95 -1.82 15.73
C VAL A 126 -9.90 -2.59 16.54
N ASP A 127 -8.64 -2.16 16.51
CA ASP A 127 -7.52 -2.87 17.17
C ASP A 127 -7.36 -2.51 18.66
N VAL A 128 -7.95 -1.40 19.12
CA VAL A 128 -7.95 -1.06 20.56
C VAL A 128 -8.99 -1.88 21.33
N ASP A 129 -10.12 -2.22 20.70
CA ASP A 129 -11.21 -2.97 21.33
C ASP A 129 -10.93 -4.49 21.40
N SER A 130 -9.98 -5.01 20.61
CA SER A 130 -9.58 -6.44 20.61
C SER A 130 -8.65 -6.84 21.76
N LEU A 131 -8.36 -5.93 22.70
CA LEU A 131 -7.37 -6.13 23.78
C LEU A 131 -7.96 -6.00 25.19
N THR A 132 -9.28 -6.06 25.33
CA THR A 132 -9.96 -6.30 26.61
C THR A 132 -10.24 -7.78 26.80
#